data_AF-A7SYW5-F1
#
_entry.id   AF-A7SYW5-F1
#
_cell.length_a   1.000
_cell.length_b   1.000
_cell.length_c   1.000
_cell.angle_alpha   90.00
_cell.angle_beta   90.00
_cell.angle_gamma   90.00
#
_symmetry.space_group_name_H-M   'P 1'
#
loop_
_entity.id
_entity.type
_entity.pdbx_description
1 polymer ?
#
loop_
_entity_poly.entity_id
_entity_poly.type
_entity_poly.pdbx_seq_one_letter_code
_entity_poly.pdbx_strand_id
1 'polypeptide(L)'
;MTPFNGSKKEYARAQTAILRFVLKITAKIFQKSERRAKKWFSRENFADKARSGRPTVLTKVANNLNTKGNYKRGSSTKIFTELQGKGLTGLKDIVRLFKGKKGWKAMRRPKKGHCSVKNKDMLSLNSHGSIRNRRQKNGQMISEDYVDKILEKEVRPLMSRRSHTQDPTKTKLFSVNQNVTFVQDCAPAHTAKVPQKWCQHHLPKFVEWPASCDLNPIENI
;
A
#
# COMPACT_ATOMS: atom_id res chain seq x y z
N MET A 1 -10.57 85.85 -4.45
CA MET A 1 -10.35 84.40 -4.24
C MET A 1 -10.51 84.12 -2.75
N THR A 2 -11.64 83.58 -2.33
CA THR A 2 -11.88 83.22 -0.91
C THR A 2 -11.16 81.92 -0.59
N PRO A 3 -10.32 81.85 0.46
CA PRO A 3 -9.67 80.62 0.87
C PRO A 3 -10.73 79.59 1.29
N PHE A 4 -10.58 78.37 0.77
CA PHE A 4 -11.50 77.27 1.01
C PHE A 4 -11.43 76.84 2.48
N ASN A 5 -12.28 77.41 3.34
CA ASN A 5 -12.45 77.03 4.76
C ASN A 5 -13.25 75.72 4.90
N GLY A 6 -12.93 74.73 4.05
CA GLY A 6 -13.51 73.39 4.16
C GLY A 6 -13.13 72.80 5.50
N SER A 7 -14.10 72.24 6.22
CA SER A 7 -13.80 71.60 7.50
C SER A 7 -12.77 70.49 7.27
N LYS A 8 -11.84 70.26 8.20
CA LYS A 8 -10.83 69.17 8.09
C LYS A 8 -11.46 67.82 7.70
N LYS A 9 -12.74 67.60 8.06
CA LYS A 9 -13.55 66.43 7.69
C LYS A 9 -13.88 66.35 6.20
N GLU A 10 -14.21 67.47 5.55
CA GLU A 10 -14.49 67.52 4.10
C GLU A 10 -13.24 67.23 3.28
N TYR A 11 -12.10 67.80 3.70
CA TYR A 11 -10.81 67.51 3.08
C TYR A 11 -10.45 66.02 3.17
N ALA A 12 -10.60 65.41 4.35
CA ALA A 12 -10.37 63.97 4.53
C ALA A 12 -11.31 63.12 3.67
N ARG A 13 -12.59 63.51 3.53
CA ARG A 13 -13.56 62.83 2.66
C ARG A 13 -13.16 62.92 1.18
N ALA A 14 -12.76 64.10 0.72
CA ALA A 14 -12.29 64.32 -0.65
C ALA A 14 -11.03 63.49 -0.96
N GLN A 15 -10.04 63.51 -0.07
CA GLN A 15 -8.83 62.67 -0.20
C GLN A 15 -9.18 61.17 -0.27
N THR A 16 -10.09 60.71 0.59
CA THR A 16 -10.52 59.30 0.59
C THR A 16 -11.22 58.93 -0.72
N ALA A 17 -12.02 59.83 -1.30
CA ALA A 17 -12.69 59.61 -2.58
C ALA A 17 -11.69 59.51 -3.74
N ILE A 18 -10.70 60.41 -3.79
CA ILE A 18 -9.61 60.39 -4.78
C ILE A 18 -8.83 59.08 -4.69
N LEU A 19 -8.43 58.65 -3.48
CA LEU A 19 -7.72 57.39 -3.27
C LEU A 19 -8.53 56.18 -3.76
N ARG A 20 -9.84 56.14 -3.50
CA ARG A 20 -10.72 55.07 -4.01
C ARG A 20 -10.80 55.05 -5.53
N PHE A 21 -10.87 56.22 -6.16
CA PHE A 21 -10.89 56.35 -7.61
C PHE A 21 -9.59 55.86 -8.26
N VAL A 22 -8.44 56.27 -7.73
CA VAL A 22 -7.12 55.83 -8.19
C VAL A 22 -6.96 54.32 -8.02
N LEU A 23 -7.41 53.75 -6.89
CA LEU A 23 -7.41 52.30 -6.67
C LEU A 23 -8.25 51.53 -7.68
N LYS A 24 -9.40 52.08 -8.11
CA LYS A 24 -10.26 51.47 -9.13
C LYS A 24 -9.61 51.48 -10.51
N ILE A 25 -9.01 52.61 -10.92
CA ILE A 25 -8.32 52.72 -12.21
C ILE A 25 -7.13 51.76 -12.25
N THR A 26 -6.29 51.78 -11.22
CA THR A 26 -5.12 50.90 -11.16
C THR A 26 -5.51 49.42 -11.16
N ALA A 27 -6.54 49.03 -10.40
CA ALA A 27 -7.06 47.66 -10.43
C ALA A 27 -7.49 47.22 -11.85
N LYS A 28 -8.16 48.10 -12.60
CA LYS A 28 -8.55 47.86 -14.00
C LYS A 28 -7.34 47.71 -14.92
N ILE A 29 -6.37 48.63 -14.85
CA ILE A 29 -5.14 48.60 -15.67
C ILE A 29 -4.38 47.28 -15.45
N PHE A 30 -4.25 46.84 -14.20
CA PHE A 30 -3.52 45.61 -13.87
C PHE A 30 -4.36 44.33 -14.03
N GLN A 31 -5.64 44.44 -14.41
CA GLN A 31 -6.58 43.31 -14.45
C GLN A 31 -6.59 42.50 -13.14
N LYS A 32 -6.53 43.18 -12.00
CA LYS A 32 -6.57 42.57 -10.66
C LYS A 32 -7.73 43.13 -9.84
N SER A 33 -8.05 42.45 -8.73
CA SER A 33 -9.08 42.94 -7.81
C SER A 33 -8.63 44.19 -7.04
N GLU A 34 -9.58 45.07 -6.70
CA GLU A 34 -9.33 46.26 -5.87
C GLU A 34 -8.65 45.92 -4.54
N ARG A 35 -8.98 44.76 -3.94
CA ARG A 35 -8.33 44.25 -2.72
C ARG A 35 -6.82 44.05 -2.91
N ARG A 36 -6.40 43.57 -4.08
CA ARG A 36 -4.98 43.33 -4.39
C ARG A 36 -4.24 44.65 -4.66
N ALA A 37 -4.87 45.57 -5.38
CA ALA A 37 -4.35 46.93 -5.60
C ALA A 37 -4.19 47.67 -4.26
N LYS A 38 -5.21 47.64 -3.40
CA LYS A 38 -5.13 48.23 -2.05
C LYS A 38 -4.00 47.63 -1.23
N LYS A 39 -3.85 46.30 -1.23
CA LYS A 39 -2.74 45.61 -0.54
C LYS A 39 -1.37 46.01 -1.08
N TRP A 40 -1.26 46.31 -2.37
CA TRP A 40 -0.03 46.80 -2.99
C TRP A 40 0.28 48.25 -2.59
N PHE A 41 -0.70 49.15 -2.64
CA PHE A 41 -0.52 50.56 -2.21
C PHE A 41 -0.17 50.70 -0.71
N SER A 42 -0.57 49.74 0.12
CA SER A 42 -0.20 49.72 1.55
C SER A 42 1.18 49.12 1.84
N ARG A 43 1.92 48.65 0.83
CA ARG A 43 3.29 48.15 1.03
C ARG A 43 4.28 49.30 0.99
N GLU A 44 5.09 49.42 2.05
CA GLU A 44 6.23 50.34 2.09
C GLU A 44 7.38 49.87 1.19
N ASN A 45 7.52 48.56 1.00
CA ASN A 45 8.55 47.94 0.15
C ASN A 45 7.92 46.98 -0.88
N PHE A 46 8.35 47.11 -2.14
CA PHE A 46 7.91 46.26 -3.25
C PHE A 46 8.64 44.91 -3.33
N ALA A 47 9.68 44.71 -2.53
CA ALA A 47 10.37 43.44 -2.45
C ALA A 47 9.40 42.33 -1.98
N ASP A 48 9.37 41.24 -2.73
CA ASP A 48 8.63 40.07 -2.30
C ASP A 48 9.28 39.51 -1.03
N LYS A 49 8.51 39.49 0.06
CA LYS A 49 8.93 38.82 1.28
C LYS A 49 9.20 37.37 0.93
N ALA A 50 10.39 36.87 1.29
CA ALA A 50 10.71 35.47 1.19
C ALA A 50 9.58 34.67 1.84
N ARG A 51 8.97 33.77 1.08
CA ARG A 51 7.91 32.92 1.61
C ARG A 51 8.55 32.09 2.72
N SER A 52 8.11 32.29 3.97
CA SER A 52 8.48 31.39 5.05
C SER A 52 7.88 30.03 4.71
N GLY A 53 8.71 29.13 4.20
CA GLY A 53 8.30 27.76 3.93
C GLY A 53 7.78 27.11 5.20
N ARG A 54 7.01 26.02 5.03
CA ARG A 54 6.59 25.20 6.18
C ARG A 54 7.83 24.82 6.99
N PRO A 55 7.86 24.99 8.32
CA PRO A 55 9.03 24.65 9.13
C PRO A 55 9.39 23.18 8.91
N THR A 56 10.53 22.96 8.26
CA THR A 56 11.04 21.63 7.87
C THR A 56 11.97 21.03 8.91
N VAL A 57 12.45 21.86 9.85
CA VAL A 57 13.45 21.51 10.85
C VAL A 57 12.73 21.30 12.19
N LEU A 58 12.81 20.08 12.71
CA LEU A 58 12.42 19.80 14.09
C LEU A 58 13.30 20.59 15.05
N THR A 59 12.76 21.01 16.19
CA THR A 59 13.56 21.58 17.27
C THR A 59 14.67 20.61 17.67
N LYS A 60 15.82 21.13 18.14
CA LYS A 60 17.00 20.34 18.53
C LYS A 60 16.63 19.23 19.54
N VAL A 61 15.69 19.52 20.43
CA VAL A 61 15.09 18.59 21.40
C VAL A 61 14.35 17.43 20.72
N ALA A 62 13.50 17.72 19.73
CA ALA A 62 12.76 16.70 19.00
C ALA A 62 13.65 15.83 18.10
N ASN A 63 14.72 16.39 17.54
CA ASN A 63 15.74 15.61 16.83
C ASN A 63 16.45 14.63 17.77
N ASN A 64 16.91 15.10 18.93
CA ASN A 64 17.59 14.25 19.92
C ASN A 64 16.70 13.11 20.46
N LEU A 65 15.40 13.34 20.60
CA LEU A 65 14.45 12.29 21.01
C LEU A 65 14.20 11.27 19.90
N ASN A 66 14.10 11.74 18.65
CA ASN A 66 13.97 10.83 17.51
C ASN A 66 15.24 10.01 17.26
N THR A 67 16.44 10.54 17.50
CA THR A 67 17.70 9.78 17.34
C THR A 67 17.91 8.77 18.47
N LYS A 68 17.59 9.13 19.72
CA LYS A 68 17.64 8.21 20.87
C LYS A 68 16.59 7.09 20.78
N GLY A 69 15.44 7.39 20.17
CA GLY A 69 14.39 6.42 19.87
C GLY A 69 14.78 5.47 18.72
N ASN A 70 15.83 4.67 18.91
CA ASN A 70 16.15 3.55 18.01
C ASN A 70 14.87 2.73 17.78
N TYR A 71 14.44 2.66 16.52
CA TYR A 71 13.09 2.21 16.13
C TYR A 71 12.85 0.74 16.50
N LYS A 72 12.45 0.46 17.75
CA LYS A 72 11.80 -0.79 18.14
C LYS A 72 10.32 -0.68 17.74
N ARG A 73 9.87 -1.66 16.95
CA ARG A 73 8.50 -1.82 16.41
C ARG A 73 7.43 -1.27 17.38
N GLY A 74 6.63 -0.29 16.92
CA GLY A 74 5.51 0.27 17.70
C GLY A 74 5.80 1.50 18.58
N SER A 75 7.00 2.10 18.52
CA SER A 75 7.34 3.26 19.35
C SER A 75 6.80 4.62 18.86
N SER A 76 6.12 4.69 17.71
CA SER A 76 5.73 5.97 17.12
C SER A 76 4.74 6.78 17.96
N THR A 77 3.82 6.10 18.63
CA THR A 77 2.89 6.71 19.58
C THR A 77 3.60 7.10 20.86
N LYS A 78 4.52 6.28 21.36
CA LYS A 78 5.34 6.56 22.55
C LYS A 78 6.19 7.82 22.41
N ILE A 79 6.87 7.98 21.27
CA ILE A 79 7.66 9.18 20.98
C ILE A 79 6.77 10.42 20.91
N PHE A 80 5.56 10.28 20.33
CA PHE A 80 4.62 11.40 20.25
C PHE A 80 4.10 11.82 21.63
N THR A 81 3.72 10.87 22.49
CA THR A 81 3.30 11.16 23.86
C THR A 81 4.43 11.76 24.69
N GLU A 82 5.67 11.31 24.48
CA GLU A 82 6.84 11.86 25.18
C GLU A 82 7.15 13.30 24.74
N LEU A 83 6.95 13.62 23.45
CA LEU A 83 7.07 14.98 22.94
C LEU A 83 5.95 15.90 23.48
N GLN A 84 4.72 15.39 23.57
CA GLN A 84 3.62 16.13 24.19
C GLN A 84 3.86 16.38 25.68
N GLY A 85 4.39 15.40 26.42
CA GLY A 85 4.77 15.55 27.83
C GLY A 85 5.87 16.60 28.05
N LYS A 86 6.64 16.93 27.01
CA LYS A 86 7.65 18.01 27.01
C LYS A 86 7.12 19.34 26.48
N GLY A 87 5.80 19.49 26.34
CA GLY A 87 5.15 20.73 25.91
C GLY A 87 5.21 20.99 24.40
N LEU A 88 5.69 20.05 23.59
CA LEU A 88 5.78 20.23 22.13
C LEU A 88 4.50 19.72 21.44
N THR A 89 3.48 20.58 21.39
CA THR A 89 2.20 20.31 20.71
C THR A 89 2.30 20.51 19.18
N GLY A 90 1.44 19.83 18.41
CA GLY A 90 1.35 20.02 16.94
C GLY A 90 2.39 19.30 16.06
N LEU A 91 3.29 18.51 16.64
CA LEU A 91 4.42 17.92 15.89
C LEU A 91 4.13 16.60 15.15
N LYS A 92 2.89 16.07 15.15
CA LYS A 92 2.60 14.74 14.59
C LYS A 92 3.02 14.63 13.12
N ASP A 93 2.70 15.65 12.33
CA ASP A 93 3.05 15.73 10.92
C ASP A 93 4.54 15.90 10.68
N ILE A 94 5.20 16.71 11.51
CA ILE A 94 6.64 16.98 11.37
C ILE A 94 7.44 15.74 11.73
N VAL A 95 7.04 15.00 12.78
CA VAL A 95 7.60 13.69 13.12
C VAL A 95 7.38 12.69 11.98
N ARG A 96 6.20 12.69 11.35
CA ARG A 96 5.91 11.81 10.19
C ARG A 96 6.81 12.14 8.99
N LEU A 97 6.97 13.43 8.66
CA LEU A 97 7.83 13.89 7.56
C LEU A 97 9.31 13.56 7.83
N PHE A 98 9.80 13.79 9.04
CA PHE A 98 11.16 13.45 9.45
C PHE A 98 11.43 11.95 9.30
N LYS A 99 10.48 11.10 9.73
CA LYS A 99 10.55 9.64 9.54
C LYS A 99 10.59 9.24 8.08
N GLY A 100 9.78 9.88 7.23
CA GLY A 100 9.80 9.70 5.78
C GLY A 100 11.18 10.01 5.17
N LYS A 101 11.77 11.14 5.55
CA LYS A 101 13.12 11.54 5.10
C LYS A 101 14.23 10.57 5.55
N LYS A 102 14.09 9.96 6.73
CA LYS A 102 15.03 8.95 7.25
C LYS A 102 14.79 7.53 6.68
N GLY A 103 13.80 7.35 5.81
CA GLY A 103 13.47 6.03 5.25
C GLY A 103 12.80 5.07 6.24
N TRP A 104 12.35 5.57 7.39
CA TRP A 104 11.72 4.77 8.44
C TRP A 104 10.28 4.47 8.05
N LYS A 105 10.10 3.48 7.18
CA LYS A 105 8.78 2.97 6.79
C LYS A 105 8.27 2.04 7.88
N ALA A 106 6.99 2.16 8.23
CA ALA A 106 6.33 1.15 9.03
C ALA A 106 6.44 -0.18 8.30
N MET A 107 7.13 -1.15 8.91
CA MET A 107 7.23 -2.50 8.36
C MET A 107 5.80 -3.05 8.26
N ARG A 108 5.26 -3.12 7.04
CA ARG A 108 3.91 -3.65 6.80
C ARG A 108 3.92 -5.09 7.29
N ARG A 109 3.12 -5.39 8.32
CA ARG A 109 2.87 -6.78 8.68
C ARG A 109 2.20 -7.42 7.46
N PRO A 110 2.70 -8.55 6.93
CA PRO A 110 1.91 -9.31 5.99
C PRO A 110 0.57 -9.62 6.67
N LYS A 111 -0.52 -9.30 5.98
CA LYS A 111 -1.88 -9.52 6.49
C LYS A 111 -1.98 -11.02 6.76
N LYS A 112 -2.08 -11.42 8.04
CA LYS A 112 -2.38 -12.83 8.35
C LYS A 112 -3.75 -13.10 7.75
N GLY A 113 -3.85 -14.12 6.91
CA GLY A 113 -5.14 -14.62 6.45
C GLY A 113 -6.04 -14.88 7.65
N HIS A 114 -7.33 -14.64 7.50
CA HIS A 114 -8.31 -14.90 8.54
C HIS A 114 -8.28 -16.40 8.86
N CYS A 115 -7.74 -16.80 10.02
CA CYS A 115 -7.78 -18.19 10.44
C CYS A 115 -9.21 -18.50 10.86
N SER A 116 -9.95 -19.18 9.98
CA SER A 116 -11.11 -19.96 10.36
C SER A 116 -10.74 -20.89 11.52
N VAL A 117 -11.61 -20.97 12.52
CA VAL A 117 -11.44 -21.70 13.80
C VAL A 117 -11.24 -23.22 13.61
N LYS A 118 -11.38 -23.74 12.39
CA LYS A 118 -11.26 -25.16 12.08
C LYS A 118 -9.81 -25.56 11.76
N ASN A 119 -8.96 -25.76 12.76
CA ASN A 119 -7.75 -26.62 12.68
C ASN A 119 -6.99 -26.62 14.03
N LYS A 120 -7.61 -27.10 15.11
CA LYS A 120 -6.89 -27.42 16.35
C LYS A 120 -6.46 -28.89 16.46
N ASP A 121 -6.96 -29.77 15.60
CA ASP A 121 -6.87 -31.22 15.84
C ASP A 121 -6.10 -31.96 14.75
N MET A 122 -4.83 -31.60 14.51
CA MET A 122 -3.90 -32.52 13.84
C MET A 122 -2.47 -32.30 14.31
N LEU A 123 -2.19 -32.74 15.53
CA LEU A 123 -0.85 -33.18 15.92
C LEU A 123 -0.91 -34.71 15.99
N SER A 124 -0.57 -35.38 14.89
CA SER A 124 -0.19 -36.79 14.96
C SER A 124 1.31 -36.89 15.22
N LEU A 125 1.66 -37.59 16.29
CA LEU A 125 3.04 -37.95 16.62
C LEU A 125 3.47 -39.13 15.76
N ASN A 126 4.63 -39.04 15.12
CA ASN A 126 5.31 -40.21 14.58
C ASN A 126 6.10 -40.91 15.69
N SER A 127 6.23 -42.23 15.60
CA SER A 127 6.84 -43.15 16.57
C SER A 127 8.32 -42.91 16.94
N HIS A 128 8.97 -41.89 16.35
CA HIS A 128 10.42 -41.63 16.51
C HIS A 128 10.74 -40.29 17.18
N GLY A 129 9.77 -39.64 17.84
CA GLY A 129 10.06 -38.52 18.77
C GLY A 129 10.76 -37.29 18.20
N SER A 130 10.85 -37.14 16.86
CA SER A 130 11.56 -36.03 16.22
C SER A 130 10.58 -34.94 15.78
N ILE A 131 10.55 -33.83 16.53
CA ILE A 131 9.82 -32.61 16.18
C ILE A 131 10.57 -31.90 15.06
N ARG A 132 10.27 -32.23 13.80
CA ARG A 132 10.64 -31.32 12.70
C ARG A 132 9.72 -30.11 12.77
N ASN A 133 10.27 -28.95 13.10
CA ASN A 133 9.63 -27.65 12.91
C ASN A 133 9.36 -27.42 11.41
N ARG A 134 8.33 -28.06 10.84
CA ARG A 134 7.77 -27.68 9.54
C ARG A 134 7.09 -26.33 9.75
N ARG A 135 7.85 -25.25 9.51
CA ARG A 135 7.30 -23.90 9.32
C ARG A 135 6.34 -23.94 8.13
N GLN A 136 5.07 -24.22 8.38
CA GLN A 136 4.01 -23.84 7.46
C GLN A 136 3.98 -22.31 7.41
N LYS A 137 4.59 -21.75 6.37
CA LYS A 137 4.44 -20.33 6.05
C LYS A 137 3.03 -20.14 5.52
N ASN A 138 2.14 -19.66 6.40
CA ASN A 138 0.98 -18.84 6.06
C ASN A 138 0.13 -19.34 4.87
N GLY A 139 -0.60 -20.46 4.99
CA GLY A 139 -1.68 -20.81 4.06
C GLY A 139 -1.29 -21.05 2.59
N GLN A 140 -0.01 -20.93 2.21
CA GLN A 140 0.49 -21.37 0.92
C GLN A 140 0.80 -22.85 1.03
N MET A 141 0.17 -23.64 0.16
CA MET A 141 0.49 -25.06 0.03
C MET A 141 1.97 -25.17 -0.38
N ILE A 142 2.74 -25.91 0.42
CA ILE A 142 4.14 -26.20 0.11
C ILE A 142 4.14 -27.08 -1.14
N SER A 143 5.06 -26.82 -2.08
CA SER A 143 5.13 -27.54 -3.35
C SER A 143 5.24 -29.06 -3.19
N GLU A 144 5.85 -29.53 -2.11
CA GLU A 144 5.94 -30.95 -1.75
C GLU A 144 4.59 -31.53 -1.35
N ASP A 145 3.84 -30.83 -0.49
CA ASP A 145 2.49 -31.25 -0.07
C ASP A 145 1.53 -31.31 -1.27
N TYR A 146 1.74 -30.47 -2.30
CA TYR A 146 0.95 -30.52 -3.53
C TYR A 146 1.15 -31.83 -4.31
N VAL A 147 2.40 -32.29 -4.42
CA VAL A 147 2.70 -33.56 -5.09
C VAL A 147 2.06 -34.70 -4.32
N ASP A 148 2.35 -34.82 -3.02
CA ASP A 148 1.97 -35.99 -2.22
C ASP A 148 0.45 -36.08 -1.97
N LYS A 149 -0.22 -34.93 -1.79
CA LYS A 149 -1.65 -34.92 -1.43
C LYS A 149 -2.59 -34.81 -2.62
N ILE A 150 -2.16 -34.17 -3.71
CA ILE A 150 -3.03 -33.89 -4.86
C ILE A 150 -2.55 -34.68 -6.07
N LEU A 151 -1.31 -34.47 -6.55
CA LEU A 151 -0.86 -35.13 -7.78
C LEU A 151 -0.80 -36.65 -7.64
N GLU A 152 -0.25 -37.15 -6.55
CA GLU A 152 -0.08 -38.59 -6.35
C GLU A 152 -1.38 -39.30 -5.97
N LYS A 153 -2.26 -38.65 -5.18
CA LYS A 153 -3.52 -39.26 -4.73
C LYS A 153 -4.65 -39.14 -5.74
N GLU A 154 -4.75 -38.00 -6.42
CA GLU A 154 -5.87 -37.73 -7.32
C GLU A 154 -5.47 -37.91 -8.78
N VAL A 155 -4.37 -37.30 -9.22
CA VAL A 155 -4.01 -37.26 -10.66
C VAL A 155 -3.44 -38.60 -11.15
N ARG A 156 -2.57 -39.24 -10.36
CA ARG A 156 -1.92 -40.50 -10.74
C ARG A 156 -2.92 -41.65 -10.94
N PRO A 157 -3.94 -41.85 -10.07
CA PRO A 157 -4.94 -42.87 -10.33
C PRO A 157 -5.77 -42.59 -11.57
N LEU A 158 -6.12 -41.33 -11.87
CA LEU A 158 -6.92 -40.96 -13.06
C LEU A 158 -6.24 -41.41 -14.36
N MET A 159 -4.92 -41.28 -14.44
CA MET A 159 -4.11 -41.73 -15.59
C MET A 159 -3.90 -43.25 -15.63
N SER A 160 -4.20 -43.95 -14.53
CA SER A 160 -3.99 -45.40 -14.38
C SER A 160 -5.27 -46.23 -14.52
N ARG A 161 -6.45 -45.60 -14.67
CA ARG A 161 -7.74 -46.30 -14.84
C ARG A 161 -7.76 -47.05 -16.18
N ARG A 162 -8.16 -48.33 -16.16
CA ARG A 162 -8.11 -49.24 -17.33
C ARG A 162 -9.44 -49.87 -17.71
N SER A 163 -10.46 -49.86 -16.84
CA SER A 163 -11.73 -50.57 -17.12
C SER A 163 -12.77 -49.67 -17.78
N HIS A 164 -13.49 -50.20 -18.77
CA HIS A 164 -14.62 -49.53 -19.43
C HIS A 164 -15.97 -49.79 -18.73
N THR A 165 -16.04 -50.72 -17.78
CA THR A 165 -17.31 -51.39 -17.42
C THR A 165 -17.58 -51.48 -15.91
N GLN A 166 -17.00 -50.61 -15.08
CA GLN A 166 -17.26 -50.59 -13.63
C GLN A 166 -17.38 -49.15 -13.09
N ASP A 167 -17.92 -49.06 -11.87
CA ASP A 167 -17.96 -47.93 -10.91
C ASP A 167 -17.23 -46.65 -11.40
N PRO A 168 -17.86 -45.46 -11.39
CA PRO A 168 -17.29 -44.20 -11.89
C PRO A 168 -15.87 -43.87 -11.37
N THR A 169 -15.48 -44.42 -10.22
CA THR A 169 -14.14 -44.27 -9.63
C THR A 169 -13.06 -45.12 -10.30
N LYS A 170 -13.44 -46.15 -11.06
CA LYS A 170 -12.54 -47.10 -11.76
C LYS A 170 -12.63 -46.99 -13.28
N THR A 171 -13.67 -46.33 -13.79
CA THR A 171 -13.87 -46.18 -15.23
C THR A 171 -12.82 -45.28 -15.87
N LYS A 172 -12.37 -45.68 -17.06
CA LYS A 172 -11.40 -44.91 -17.84
C LYS A 172 -12.04 -43.60 -18.30
N LEU A 173 -11.42 -42.47 -17.93
CA LEU A 173 -11.91 -41.14 -18.32
C LEU A 173 -11.56 -40.75 -19.76
N PHE A 174 -10.45 -41.29 -20.28
CA PHE A 174 -9.94 -40.94 -21.60
C PHE A 174 -9.70 -42.20 -22.44
N SER A 175 -10.16 -42.23 -23.68
CA SER A 175 -9.95 -43.38 -24.57
C SER A 175 -8.46 -43.64 -24.81
N VAL A 176 -7.65 -42.59 -24.91
CA VAL A 176 -6.20 -42.66 -25.13
C VAL A 176 -5.49 -41.67 -24.19
N ASN A 177 -4.72 -42.18 -23.23
CA ASN A 177 -4.05 -41.32 -22.24
C ASN A 177 -2.96 -40.45 -22.86
N GLN A 178 -2.32 -40.90 -23.95
CA GLN A 178 -1.26 -40.16 -24.64
C GLN A 178 -1.73 -38.82 -25.24
N ASN A 179 -3.03 -38.68 -25.50
CA ASN A 179 -3.60 -37.47 -26.08
C ASN A 179 -4.06 -36.45 -25.01
N VAL A 180 -3.96 -36.82 -23.74
CA VAL A 180 -4.39 -35.97 -22.63
C VAL A 180 -3.30 -34.94 -22.35
N THR A 181 -3.70 -33.67 -22.35
CA THR A 181 -2.82 -32.57 -21.92
C THR A 181 -3.21 -32.18 -20.51
N PHE A 182 -2.27 -32.28 -19.58
CA PHE A 182 -2.45 -31.77 -18.24
C PHE A 182 -2.05 -30.30 -18.19
N VAL A 183 -2.93 -29.48 -17.65
CA VAL A 183 -2.83 -28.02 -17.61
C VAL A 183 -2.95 -27.55 -16.16
N GLN A 184 -2.08 -26.63 -15.76
CA GLN A 184 -2.09 -25.98 -14.44
C GLN A 184 -1.90 -24.47 -14.58
N ASP A 185 -2.47 -23.72 -13.64
CA ASP A 185 -2.27 -22.27 -13.53
C ASP A 185 -0.84 -21.91 -13.05
N CYS A 186 -0.48 -20.63 -13.19
CA CYS A 186 0.83 -20.12 -12.78
C CYS A 186 0.99 -19.96 -11.25
N ALA A 187 0.26 -20.73 -10.44
CA ALA A 187 0.39 -20.66 -8.98
C ALA A 187 1.85 -21.00 -8.56
N PRO A 188 2.42 -20.31 -7.55
CA PRO A 188 3.81 -20.55 -7.14
C PRO A 188 4.12 -21.99 -6.73
N ALA A 189 3.12 -22.74 -6.26
CA ALA A 189 3.27 -24.15 -5.93
C ALA A 189 3.43 -25.00 -7.21
N HIS A 190 2.72 -24.69 -8.29
CA HIS A 190 2.73 -25.46 -9.54
C HIS A 190 3.95 -25.15 -10.39
N THR A 191 4.48 -23.93 -10.32
CA THR A 191 5.72 -23.51 -11.02
C THR A 191 7.00 -23.92 -10.28
N ALA A 192 6.89 -24.48 -9.07
CA ALA A 192 8.03 -24.95 -8.33
C ALA A 192 8.70 -26.17 -9.00
N LYS A 193 10.04 -26.28 -8.85
CA LYS A 193 10.84 -27.32 -9.51
C LYS A 193 10.38 -28.75 -9.20
N VAL A 194 9.86 -29.00 -8.00
CA VAL A 194 9.49 -30.33 -7.53
C VAL A 194 8.23 -30.85 -8.27
N PRO A 195 7.08 -30.14 -8.25
CA PRO A 195 5.92 -30.50 -9.05
C PRO A 195 6.18 -30.55 -10.56
N GLN A 196 6.95 -29.60 -11.09
CA GLN A 196 7.29 -29.56 -12.52
C GLN A 196 8.00 -30.83 -12.98
N LYS A 197 9.01 -31.27 -12.22
CA LYS A 197 9.71 -32.55 -12.49
C LYS A 197 8.78 -33.74 -12.37
N TRP A 198 7.89 -33.75 -11.38
CA TRP A 198 6.93 -34.83 -11.21
C TRP A 198 5.99 -34.93 -12.41
N CYS A 199 5.42 -33.81 -12.87
CA CYS A 199 4.53 -33.73 -14.01
C CYS A 199 5.22 -34.20 -15.30
N GLN A 200 6.45 -33.76 -15.56
CA GLN A 200 7.23 -34.18 -16.73
C GLN A 200 7.52 -35.69 -16.75
N HIS A 201 7.68 -36.31 -15.57
CA HIS A 201 7.99 -37.73 -15.47
C HIS A 201 6.74 -38.62 -15.55
N HIS A 202 5.60 -38.17 -15.03
CA HIS A 202 4.41 -39.02 -14.85
C HIS A 202 3.28 -38.74 -15.85
N LEU A 203 3.32 -37.60 -16.54
CA LEU A 203 2.25 -37.18 -17.45
C LEU A 203 2.75 -37.17 -18.89
N PRO A 204 1.92 -37.62 -19.86
CA PRO A 204 2.33 -37.76 -21.25
C PRO A 204 2.54 -36.41 -21.95
N LYS A 205 1.73 -35.41 -21.60
CA LYS A 205 1.87 -34.04 -22.11
C LYS A 205 1.49 -33.04 -21.01
N PHE A 206 2.44 -32.16 -20.67
CA PHE A 206 2.27 -31.13 -19.67
C PHE A 206 2.47 -29.75 -20.30
N VAL A 207 1.53 -28.83 -20.07
CA VAL A 207 1.58 -27.46 -20.60
C VAL A 207 1.35 -26.48 -19.45
N GLU A 208 2.24 -25.50 -19.32
CA GLU A 208 2.06 -24.36 -18.43
C GLU A 208 1.01 -23.42 -19.05
N TRP A 209 -0.05 -23.13 -18.29
CA TRP A 209 -1.10 -22.22 -18.74
C TRP A 209 -0.66 -20.76 -18.60
N PRO A 210 -1.05 -19.84 -19.50
CA PRO A 210 -0.81 -18.41 -19.28
C PRO A 210 -1.52 -17.89 -18.02
N ALA A 211 -1.02 -16.80 -17.43
CA ALA A 211 -1.56 -16.22 -16.19
C ALA A 211 -3.01 -15.68 -16.29
N SER A 212 -3.65 -15.77 -17.46
CA SER A 212 -5.04 -15.36 -17.69
C SER A 212 -6.02 -16.43 -17.22
N CYS A 213 -6.79 -16.11 -16.17
CA CYS A 213 -7.85 -16.98 -15.62
C CYS A 213 -9.02 -17.16 -16.61
N ASP A 214 -9.30 -16.14 -17.43
CA ASP A 214 -10.46 -16.09 -18.33
C ASP A 214 -10.47 -17.17 -19.43
N LEU A 215 -9.33 -17.84 -19.65
CA LEU A 215 -9.21 -18.90 -20.65
C LEU A 215 -9.53 -20.29 -20.08
N ASN A 216 -9.66 -20.44 -18.76
CA ASN A 216 -9.87 -21.76 -18.15
C ASN A 216 -11.37 -22.12 -18.15
N PRO A 217 -11.81 -23.13 -18.93
CA PRO A 217 -13.22 -23.49 -19.00
C PRO A 217 -13.77 -24.02 -17.66
N ILE A 218 -12.91 -24.41 -16.70
CA ILE A 218 -13.36 -24.85 -15.37
C ILE A 218 -14.04 -23.75 -14.57
N GLU A 219 -13.76 -22.47 -14.86
CA GLU A 219 -14.37 -21.34 -14.15
C GLU A 219 -15.87 -21.19 -14.48
N ASN A 220 -16.36 -21.90 -15.51
CA ASN A 220 -17.75 -21.89 -15.96
C ASN A 220 -18.52 -23.20 -15.66
N ILE A 221 -17.91 -24.14 -14.93
CA ILE A 221 -18.52 -25.44 -14.52
C ILE A 221 -19.09 -25.31 -13.10
#